data_AF-A0AA39XRX3-F1
#
_entry.id   AF-A0AA39XRX3-F1
#
_cell.length_a   1.000
_cell.length_b   1.000
_cell.length_c   1.000
_cell.angle_alpha   90.00
_cell.angle_beta   90.00
_cell.angle_gamma   90.00
#
_symmetry.space_group_name_H-M   'P 1'
#
loop_
_entity.id
_entity.type
_entity.pdbx_description
1 polymer ?
#
loop_
_entity_poly.entity_id
_entity_poly.type
_entity_poly.pdbx_seq_one_letter_code
_entity_poly.pdbx_strand_id
1 'polypeptide(L)'
;MAKVMHMSVRSRYRLLVVCTVVAFVYLISPRSDDFAVPADSLQGDFFSWHGPDYVPGPKPPYKAPREPTPPVPDPFPLLSSNDIRPAQRAALLRTPLINRPPKVHYAEATPLFIGFTRNWPQLLQCVSSYLAAGWPAQDIYIVENTGTMLSNVQNKLTLQNPFYLNHTQLAMLGVNVLITPTLLTFAQLQNFYAWTALERKWEQYFWSHQDIMVFSLENDTYPEDAPMVYNDRGNSPVTYSLYDRAVGVLQFLRSPGAPKWANHFFAYDHLTLVNRDALLDVGGWDTHIPFYATDCDMYVRLMWAGYWQGETEIGIILDVATVMEDLGAVFRVPGVKASFKGDPKGKEEKERRLGEDEGETYEHLLAVAKRMEEAKYVDGDNAWRNRWQLSQTGGQGEPFARDYEGFETGLRMFIDTGRAVFAEKWGHRGCDIVKMGMKAEDAWQLERDWDPETQGLGHEGDEW
;
A
#
# COMPACT_ATOMS: atom_id res chain seq x y z
N MET A 1 -44.92 24.11 46.91
CA MET A 1 -45.26 25.50 47.35
C MET A 1 -44.69 25.90 48.72
N ALA A 2 -44.42 24.99 49.66
CA ALA A 2 -43.93 25.34 51.00
C ALA A 2 -42.49 25.92 51.08
N LYS A 3 -41.62 25.72 50.08
CA LYS A 3 -40.24 26.26 50.07
C LYS A 3 -40.08 27.69 49.54
N VAL A 4 -41.12 28.29 48.93
CA VAL A 4 -41.05 29.65 48.36
C VAL A 4 -41.32 30.74 49.42
N MET A 5 -41.96 30.37 50.54
CA MET A 5 -42.30 31.32 51.61
C MET A 5 -41.10 31.79 52.47
N HIS A 6 -39.95 31.11 52.43
CA HIS A 6 -38.74 31.55 53.15
C HIS A 6 -37.77 32.40 52.30
N MET A 7 -38.13 32.73 51.07
CA MET A 7 -37.27 33.58 50.22
C MET A 7 -37.40 35.06 50.61
N SER A 8 -36.26 35.77 50.70
CA SER A 8 -36.21 37.22 50.89
C SER A 8 -36.98 37.95 49.78
N VAL A 9 -37.51 39.14 50.07
CA VAL A 9 -38.28 39.95 49.09
C VAL A 9 -37.50 40.17 47.79
N ARG A 10 -36.18 40.43 47.89
CA ARG A 10 -35.30 40.57 46.72
C ARG A 10 -35.22 39.29 45.88
N SER A 11 -35.21 38.13 46.53
CA SER A 11 -35.14 36.83 45.86
C SER A 11 -36.45 36.48 45.15
N ARG A 12 -37.61 36.87 45.71
CA ARG A 12 -38.92 36.73 45.06
C ARG A 12 -39.06 37.63 43.83
N TYR A 13 -38.55 38.86 43.93
CA TYR A 13 -38.56 39.80 42.81
C TYR A 13 -37.67 39.32 41.66
N ARG A 14 -36.48 38.79 41.97
CA ARG A 14 -35.60 38.17 40.95
C ARG A 14 -36.24 36.96 40.29
N LEU A 15 -36.91 36.11 41.07
CA LEU A 15 -37.60 34.94 40.52
C LEU A 15 -38.74 35.37 39.60
N LEU A 16 -39.53 36.36 39.99
CA LEU A 16 -40.58 36.93 39.14
C LEU A 16 -40.00 37.51 37.84
N VAL A 17 -38.96 38.34 37.92
CA VAL A 17 -38.32 38.92 36.73
C VAL A 17 -37.77 37.82 35.82
N VAL A 18 -37.10 36.80 36.35
CA VAL A 18 -36.60 35.67 35.55
C VAL A 18 -37.75 34.90 34.90
N CYS A 19 -38.81 34.60 35.64
CA CYS A 19 -39.98 33.92 35.09
C CYS A 19 -40.67 34.76 34.00
N THR A 20 -40.76 36.08 34.17
CA THR A 20 -41.34 36.99 33.18
C THR A 20 -40.46 37.09 31.94
N VAL A 21 -39.13 37.17 32.10
CA VAL A 21 -38.19 37.19 30.96
C VAL A 21 -38.23 35.87 30.21
N VAL A 22 -38.24 34.72 30.91
CA VAL A 22 -38.35 33.39 30.27
C VAL A 22 -39.69 33.24 29.57
N ALA A 23 -40.79 33.66 30.18
CA ALA A 23 -42.11 33.63 29.53
C ALA A 23 -42.17 34.57 28.32
N PHE A 24 -41.55 35.76 28.41
CA PHE A 24 -41.48 36.69 27.29
C PHE A 24 -40.67 36.08 26.16
N VAL A 25 -39.44 35.59 26.42
CA VAL A 25 -38.61 34.89 25.42
C VAL A 25 -39.37 33.72 24.78
N TYR A 26 -40.11 32.93 25.56
CA TYR A 26 -40.91 31.82 25.02
C TYR A 26 -42.11 32.29 24.17
N LEU A 27 -42.66 33.49 24.43
CA LEU A 27 -43.78 34.08 23.69
C LEU A 27 -43.34 34.85 22.43
N ILE A 28 -42.13 35.42 22.42
CA ILE A 28 -41.56 36.13 21.25
C ILE A 28 -40.55 35.30 20.45
N SER A 29 -40.10 34.14 20.94
CA SER A 29 -39.40 33.18 20.11
C SER A 29 -40.36 32.70 19.02
N PRO A 30 -40.04 32.88 17.73
CA PRO A 30 -40.86 32.33 16.65
C PRO A 30 -41.01 30.82 16.89
N ARG A 31 -42.24 30.32 16.78
CA ARG A 31 -42.47 28.88 16.89
C ARG A 31 -41.72 28.24 15.73
N SER A 32 -41.10 27.08 15.96
CA SER A 32 -40.37 26.32 14.92
C SER A 32 -41.21 26.03 13.67
N ASP A 33 -42.52 26.14 13.78
CA ASP A 33 -43.48 25.95 12.70
C ASP A 33 -43.53 27.14 11.71
N ASP A 34 -43.07 28.34 12.10
CA ASP A 34 -43.11 29.54 11.26
C ASP A 34 -42.03 29.55 10.15
N PHE A 35 -41.06 28.62 10.23
CA PHE A 35 -40.03 28.39 9.19
C PHE A 35 -40.10 26.99 8.56
N ALA A 36 -41.15 26.21 8.85
CA ALA A 36 -41.35 24.94 8.20
C ALA A 36 -41.72 25.18 6.73
N VAL A 37 -40.77 25.00 5.82
CA VAL A 37 -41.08 24.86 4.39
C VAL A 37 -42.09 23.72 4.27
N PRO A 38 -43.28 23.94 3.69
CA PRO A 38 -44.28 22.89 3.55
C PRO A 38 -43.64 21.69 2.84
N ALA A 39 -43.69 20.51 3.46
CA ALA A 39 -43.12 19.29 2.89
C ALA A 39 -43.62 19.05 1.45
N ASP A 40 -44.86 19.44 1.16
CA ASP A 40 -45.51 19.37 -0.14
C ASP A 40 -44.76 20.17 -1.23
N SER A 41 -44.19 21.32 -0.88
CA SER A 41 -43.40 22.14 -1.83
C SER A 41 -42.06 21.50 -2.16
N LEU A 42 -41.46 20.77 -1.21
CA LEU A 42 -40.25 19.99 -1.44
C LEU A 42 -40.55 18.67 -2.14
N GLN A 43 -41.74 18.09 -1.94
CA GLN A 43 -42.15 16.81 -2.53
C GLN A 43 -42.29 16.90 -4.05
N GLY A 44 -42.84 18.00 -4.55
CA GLY A 44 -42.92 18.28 -5.99
C GLY A 44 -41.54 18.30 -6.65
N ASP A 45 -40.58 18.99 -6.03
CA ASP A 45 -39.22 19.14 -6.54
C ASP A 45 -38.33 17.90 -6.29
N PHE A 46 -38.59 17.13 -5.22
CA PHE A 46 -37.87 15.88 -4.93
C PHE A 46 -38.21 14.77 -5.94
N PHE A 47 -39.46 14.72 -6.40
CA PHE A 47 -39.95 13.71 -7.34
C PHE A 47 -40.04 14.22 -8.79
N SER A 48 -39.64 15.46 -9.07
CA SER A 48 -39.58 16.02 -10.43
C SER A 48 -38.30 15.64 -11.19
N TRP A 49 -37.53 14.64 -10.73
CA TRP A 49 -36.51 14.02 -11.58
C TRP A 49 -37.21 13.25 -12.70
N HIS A 50 -37.56 13.99 -13.75
CA HIS A 50 -37.93 13.41 -15.03
C HIS A 50 -36.63 12.96 -15.69
N GLY A 51 -36.57 11.68 -16.07
CA GLY A 51 -35.47 11.20 -16.91
C GLY A 51 -35.35 12.11 -18.13
N PRO A 52 -34.14 12.38 -18.64
CA PRO A 52 -33.96 13.34 -19.72
C PRO A 52 -34.90 13.02 -20.88
N ASP A 53 -35.65 14.02 -21.37
CA ASP A 53 -36.54 13.92 -22.57
C ASP A 53 -35.75 13.67 -23.88
N TYR A 54 -34.50 13.24 -23.78
CA TYR A 54 -33.64 12.93 -24.89
C TYR A 54 -33.94 11.52 -25.41
N VAL A 55 -34.22 11.41 -26.71
CA VAL A 55 -34.28 10.14 -27.43
C VAL A 55 -32.85 9.59 -27.55
N PRO A 56 -32.51 8.45 -26.93
CA PRO A 56 -31.16 7.91 -27.00
C PRO A 56 -30.76 7.62 -28.45
N GLY A 57 -29.60 8.13 -28.87
CA GLY A 57 -28.98 7.71 -30.13
C GLY A 57 -28.64 6.21 -30.15
N PRO A 58 -28.32 5.64 -31.33
CA PRO A 58 -27.92 4.25 -31.43
C PRO A 58 -26.68 3.99 -30.58
N LYS A 59 -26.74 2.95 -29.74
CA LYS A 59 -25.59 2.55 -28.92
C LYS A 59 -24.46 2.05 -29.82
N PRO A 60 -23.20 2.41 -29.56
CA PRO A 60 -22.05 1.73 -30.16
C PRO A 60 -22.12 0.21 -29.91
N PRO A 61 -21.52 -0.61 -30.79
CA PRO A 61 -21.48 -2.05 -30.60
C PRO A 61 -20.72 -2.41 -29.31
N TYR A 62 -21.16 -3.48 -28.65
CA TYR A 62 -20.43 -4.03 -27.50
C TYR A 62 -19.09 -4.61 -27.94
N LYS A 63 -18.11 -4.61 -27.02
CA LYS A 63 -16.87 -5.37 -27.17
C LYS A 63 -17.19 -6.88 -27.26
N ALA A 64 -16.30 -7.64 -27.89
CA ALA A 64 -16.44 -9.09 -28.00
C ALA A 64 -16.54 -9.75 -26.61
N PRO A 65 -17.32 -10.83 -26.46
CA PRO A 65 -17.36 -11.61 -25.21
C PRO A 65 -15.97 -12.13 -24.86
N ARG A 66 -15.66 -12.14 -23.56
CA ARG A 66 -14.36 -12.59 -23.05
C ARG A 66 -14.29 -14.09 -22.89
N GLU A 67 -13.09 -14.64 -23.04
CA GLU A 67 -12.81 -16.01 -22.65
C GLU A 67 -12.82 -16.12 -21.11
N PRO A 68 -13.48 -17.14 -20.53
CA PRO A 68 -13.47 -17.36 -19.09
C PRO A 68 -12.04 -17.62 -18.59
N THR A 69 -11.58 -16.83 -17.62
CA THR A 69 -10.31 -17.09 -16.93
C THR A 69 -10.49 -18.21 -15.89
N PRO A 70 -9.53 -19.14 -15.73
CA PRO A 70 -9.58 -20.10 -14.64
C PRO A 70 -9.63 -19.40 -13.27
N PRO A 71 -10.38 -19.95 -12.29
CA PRO A 71 -10.41 -19.39 -10.94
C PRO A 71 -9.02 -19.33 -10.31
N VAL A 72 -8.75 -18.25 -9.59
CA VAL A 72 -7.54 -18.08 -8.79
C VAL A 72 -7.64 -19.00 -7.57
N PRO A 73 -6.64 -19.90 -7.34
CA PRO A 73 -6.61 -20.76 -6.16
C PRO A 73 -6.25 -19.96 -4.90
N ASP A 74 -6.58 -20.51 -3.74
CA ASP A 74 -6.10 -20.00 -2.46
C ASP A 74 -4.58 -20.26 -2.33
N PRO A 75 -3.73 -19.22 -2.29
CA PRO A 75 -2.28 -19.38 -2.23
C PRO A 75 -1.79 -19.76 -0.83
N PHE A 76 -2.65 -19.73 0.20
CA PHE A 76 -2.24 -20.04 1.56
C PHE A 76 -3.26 -20.92 2.32
N PRO A 77 -3.43 -22.19 1.91
CA PRO A 77 -4.42 -23.09 2.51
C PRO A 77 -4.31 -23.22 4.04
N LEU A 78 -3.10 -23.08 4.59
CA LEU A 78 -2.84 -23.12 6.05
C LEU A 78 -3.58 -22.02 6.82
N LEU A 79 -3.80 -20.84 6.21
CA LEU A 79 -4.59 -19.76 6.81
C LEU A 79 -6.09 -19.96 6.66
N SER A 80 -6.52 -20.61 5.58
CA SER A 80 -7.94 -20.89 5.30
C SER A 80 -8.49 -22.14 5.99
N SER A 81 -7.61 -23.07 6.38
CA SER A 81 -8.02 -24.33 7.01
C SER A 81 -8.55 -24.12 8.43
N ASN A 82 -9.74 -24.67 8.69
CA ASN A 82 -10.34 -24.77 10.02
C ASN A 82 -9.87 -26.01 10.81
N ASP A 83 -9.14 -26.91 10.16
CA ASP A 83 -8.71 -28.18 10.76
C ASP A 83 -7.49 -28.01 11.68
N ILE A 84 -6.80 -26.88 11.57
CA ILE A 84 -5.58 -26.58 12.32
C ILE A 84 -5.89 -25.59 13.44
N ARG A 85 -5.59 -25.99 14.68
CA ARG A 85 -5.78 -25.14 15.87
C ARG A 85 -4.91 -23.88 15.78
N PRO A 86 -5.37 -22.71 16.29
CA PRO A 86 -4.60 -21.46 16.23
C PRO A 86 -3.17 -21.57 16.76
N ALA A 87 -2.95 -22.26 17.88
CA ALA A 87 -1.62 -22.45 18.45
C ALA A 87 -0.68 -23.30 17.56
N GLN A 88 -1.24 -24.29 16.86
CA GLN A 88 -0.50 -25.12 15.93
C GLN A 88 -0.16 -24.33 14.65
N ARG A 89 -1.12 -23.55 14.13
CA ARG A 89 -0.89 -22.64 13.00
C ARG A 89 0.22 -21.64 13.33
N ALA A 90 0.15 -20.98 14.48
CA ALA A 90 1.18 -20.06 14.94
C ALA A 90 2.55 -20.72 15.17
N ALA A 91 2.61 -22.03 15.42
CA ALA A 91 3.86 -22.77 15.51
C ALA A 91 4.46 -23.07 14.13
N LEU A 92 3.62 -23.33 13.12
CA LEU A 92 4.02 -23.57 11.73
C LEU A 92 4.44 -22.27 11.02
N LEU A 93 3.79 -21.15 11.34
CA LEU A 93 4.07 -19.83 10.75
C LEU A 93 5.18 -19.05 11.47
N ARG A 94 6.09 -19.75 12.15
CA ARG A 94 7.19 -19.09 12.84
C ARG A 94 8.25 -18.67 11.83
N THR A 95 8.70 -17.43 11.95
CA THR A 95 9.91 -16.95 11.26
C THR A 95 11.06 -17.95 11.46
N PRO A 96 11.78 -18.32 10.39
CA PRO A 96 12.98 -19.14 10.45
C PRO A 96 13.90 -18.68 11.57
N LEU A 97 14.50 -19.62 12.32
CA LEU A 97 15.29 -19.29 13.53
C LEU A 97 16.37 -18.24 13.24
N ILE A 98 17.00 -18.33 12.07
CA ILE A 98 18.05 -17.42 11.59
C ILE A 98 17.56 -16.01 11.23
N ASN A 99 16.26 -15.79 11.06
CA ASN A 99 15.70 -14.48 10.72
C ASN A 99 14.84 -13.92 11.84
N ARG A 100 14.81 -14.54 13.03
CA ARG A 100 13.88 -14.09 14.06
C ARG A 100 14.25 -12.69 14.54
N PRO A 101 13.27 -11.75 14.58
CA PRO A 101 13.53 -10.44 15.16
C PRO A 101 13.94 -10.58 16.63
N PRO A 102 14.64 -9.56 17.18
CA PRO A 102 14.96 -9.53 18.59
C PRO A 102 13.69 -9.61 19.45
N LYS A 103 13.81 -10.23 20.64
CA LYS A 103 12.66 -10.39 21.56
C LYS A 103 12.13 -9.07 22.07
N VAL A 104 13.03 -8.11 22.24
CA VAL A 104 12.70 -6.73 22.59
C VAL A 104 12.77 -5.97 21.27
N HIS A 105 11.65 -5.34 20.90
CA HIS A 105 11.62 -4.47 19.73
C HIS A 105 12.63 -3.35 19.90
N TYR A 106 13.26 -2.96 18.79
CA TYR A 106 14.08 -1.77 18.76
C TYR A 106 13.27 -0.56 19.25
N ALA A 107 13.93 0.38 19.92
CA ALA A 107 13.25 1.56 20.47
C ALA A 107 12.72 2.46 19.34
N GLU A 108 13.34 2.36 18.17
CA GLU A 108 12.96 2.96 16.92
C GLU A 108 11.66 2.34 16.40
N ALA A 109 10.63 3.16 16.17
CA ALA A 109 9.48 2.71 15.41
C ALA A 109 9.91 2.39 13.97
N THR A 110 9.62 1.16 13.50
CA THR A 110 9.96 0.68 12.15
C THR A 110 8.73 0.36 11.30
N PRO A 111 7.75 1.29 11.18
CA PRO A 111 6.52 1.02 10.44
C PRO A 111 6.82 0.78 8.96
N LEU A 112 6.32 -0.32 8.42
CA LEU A 112 6.39 -0.69 7.01
C LEU A 112 5.01 -0.57 6.38
N PHE A 113 4.83 0.39 5.48
CA PHE A 113 3.62 0.49 4.66
C PHE A 113 3.72 -0.36 3.40
N ILE A 114 2.71 -1.18 3.15
CA ILE A 114 2.56 -1.93 1.89
C ILE A 114 1.22 -1.54 1.28
N GLY A 115 1.26 -0.82 0.17
CA GLY A 115 0.06 -0.37 -0.53
C GLY A 115 -0.61 -1.52 -1.26
N PHE A 116 -1.91 -1.68 -1.09
CA PHE A 116 -2.69 -2.71 -1.77
C PHE A 116 -3.85 -2.15 -2.57
N THR A 117 -3.86 -2.42 -3.88
CA THR A 117 -5.00 -2.08 -4.73
C THR A 117 -5.70 -3.34 -5.25
N ARG A 118 -4.95 -4.33 -5.73
CA ARG A 118 -5.47 -5.54 -6.36
C ARG A 118 -4.49 -6.71 -6.31
N ASN A 119 -4.94 -7.92 -6.62
CA ASN A 119 -4.16 -9.16 -6.57
C ASN A 119 -3.82 -9.60 -5.14
N TRP A 120 -4.82 -10.11 -4.42
CA TRP A 120 -4.69 -10.62 -3.05
C TRP A 120 -3.57 -11.66 -2.89
N PRO A 121 -3.44 -12.68 -3.76
CA PRO A 121 -2.36 -13.65 -3.63
C PRO A 121 -0.96 -13.05 -3.64
N GLN A 122 -0.74 -12.04 -4.49
CA GLN A 122 0.53 -11.33 -4.58
C GLN A 122 0.84 -10.56 -3.29
N LEU A 123 -0.14 -9.84 -2.73
CA LEU A 123 0.02 -9.16 -1.45
C LEU A 123 0.36 -10.17 -0.34
N LEU A 124 -0.39 -11.25 -0.24
CA LEU A 124 -0.20 -12.24 0.82
C LEU A 124 1.19 -12.88 0.75
N GLN A 125 1.72 -13.08 -0.46
CA GLN A 125 3.10 -13.51 -0.70
C GLN A 125 4.12 -12.49 -0.18
N CYS A 126 3.97 -11.22 -0.55
CA CYS A 126 4.85 -10.15 -0.09
C CYS A 126 4.89 -10.08 1.44
N VAL A 127 3.72 -10.02 2.09
CA VAL A 127 3.59 -9.99 3.56
C VAL A 127 4.24 -11.22 4.20
N SER A 128 3.98 -12.41 3.67
CA SER A 128 4.57 -13.66 4.18
C SER A 128 6.10 -13.65 4.08
N SER A 129 6.65 -13.11 3.00
CA SER A 129 8.10 -12.99 2.80
C SER A 129 8.75 -12.02 3.79
N TYR A 130 8.12 -10.87 4.08
CA TYR A 130 8.61 -9.95 5.11
C TYR A 130 8.64 -10.58 6.50
N LEU A 131 7.58 -11.29 6.87
CA LEU A 131 7.50 -12.02 8.15
C LEU A 131 8.58 -13.10 8.26
N ALA A 132 8.84 -13.84 7.18
CA ALA A 132 9.88 -14.86 7.13
C ALA A 132 11.31 -14.26 7.08
N ALA A 133 11.45 -13.03 6.55
CA ALA A 133 12.69 -12.27 6.55
C ALA A 133 12.94 -11.48 7.85
N GLY A 134 12.06 -11.63 8.84
CA GLY A 134 12.28 -11.11 10.20
C GLY A 134 11.58 -9.81 10.56
N TRP A 135 10.83 -9.21 9.63
CA TRP A 135 10.10 -7.98 9.96
C TRP A 135 9.01 -8.26 11.01
N PRO A 136 8.95 -7.48 12.11
CA PRO A 136 7.87 -7.61 13.09
C PRO A 136 6.49 -7.43 12.48
N ALA A 137 5.58 -8.40 12.67
CA ALA A 137 4.23 -8.35 12.12
C ALA A 137 3.46 -7.07 12.53
N GLN A 138 3.58 -6.70 13.80
CA GLN A 138 2.98 -5.51 14.39
C GLN A 138 3.47 -4.17 13.81
N ASP A 139 4.59 -4.18 13.08
CA ASP A 139 5.15 -3.01 12.40
C ASP A 139 4.78 -2.98 10.92
N ILE A 140 4.16 -4.04 10.38
CA ILE A 140 3.66 -4.08 9.01
C ILE A 140 2.24 -3.51 8.98
N TYR A 141 2.03 -2.54 8.10
CA TYR A 141 0.77 -1.85 7.86
C TYR A 141 0.37 -2.03 6.40
N ILE A 142 -0.60 -2.90 6.16
CA ILE A 142 -1.22 -3.06 4.85
C ILE A 142 -2.16 -1.89 4.63
N VAL A 143 -1.89 -1.08 3.62
CA VAL A 143 -2.75 0.05 3.27
C VAL A 143 -3.71 -0.39 2.18
N GLU A 144 -4.93 -0.77 2.59
CA GLU A 144 -6.01 -1.15 1.70
C GLU A 144 -6.48 0.08 0.91
N ASN A 145 -5.98 0.19 -0.32
CA ASN A 145 -6.30 1.21 -1.31
C ASN A 145 -7.18 0.64 -2.43
N THR A 146 -8.19 -0.16 -2.07
CA THR A 146 -9.04 -0.87 -3.05
C THR A 146 -10.17 0.00 -3.60
N GLY A 147 -10.54 1.07 -2.87
CA GLY A 147 -11.72 1.88 -3.19
C GLY A 147 -13.05 1.14 -3.07
N THR A 148 -13.08 -0.01 -2.38
CA THR A 148 -14.29 -0.81 -2.15
C THR A 148 -14.99 -0.50 -0.82
N MET A 149 -14.60 0.61 -0.20
CA MET A 149 -15.10 1.06 1.10
C MET A 149 -14.92 -0.05 2.16
N LEU A 150 -15.97 -0.38 2.91
CA LEU A 150 -15.93 -1.42 3.94
C LEU A 150 -16.26 -2.83 3.41
N SER A 151 -16.27 -3.05 2.10
CA SER A 151 -16.75 -4.32 1.52
C SER A 151 -15.87 -5.52 1.91
N ASN A 152 -14.54 -5.35 1.93
CA ASN A 152 -13.61 -6.40 2.36
C ASN A 152 -13.77 -6.72 3.86
N VAL A 153 -13.84 -5.70 4.72
CA VAL A 153 -14.08 -5.88 6.17
C VAL A 153 -15.39 -6.62 6.43
N GLN A 154 -16.40 -6.38 5.61
CA GLN A 154 -17.72 -7.01 5.69
C GLN A 154 -17.80 -8.36 4.97
N ASN A 155 -16.69 -8.89 4.46
CA ASN A 155 -16.60 -10.15 3.70
C ASN A 155 -17.58 -10.21 2.51
N LYS A 156 -17.77 -9.10 1.80
CA LYS A 156 -18.69 -8.99 0.66
C LYS A 156 -18.06 -9.31 -0.69
N LEU A 157 -16.73 -9.41 -0.75
CA LEU A 157 -15.99 -9.72 -1.97
C LEU A 157 -15.44 -11.15 -1.91
N THR A 158 -15.39 -11.83 -3.05
CA THR A 158 -14.79 -13.17 -3.14
C THR A 158 -13.34 -13.12 -3.61
N LEU A 159 -12.58 -14.21 -3.41
CA LEU A 159 -11.21 -14.35 -3.91
C LEU A 159 -11.07 -14.12 -5.42
N GLN A 160 -12.14 -14.17 -6.19
CA GLN A 160 -12.05 -13.93 -7.63
C GLN A 160 -12.11 -12.44 -7.99
N ASN A 161 -12.56 -11.59 -7.07
CA ASN A 161 -12.62 -10.15 -7.26
C ASN A 161 -11.20 -9.54 -7.24
N PRO A 162 -10.84 -8.70 -8.22
CA PRO A 162 -9.53 -8.03 -8.24
C PRO A 162 -9.18 -7.28 -6.96
N PHE A 163 -10.20 -6.72 -6.30
CA PHE A 163 -10.06 -5.86 -5.12
C PHE A 163 -10.23 -6.60 -3.79
N TYR A 164 -10.32 -7.93 -3.83
CA TYR A 164 -10.46 -8.75 -2.64
C TYR A 164 -9.27 -8.56 -1.69
N LEU A 165 -9.56 -8.46 -0.39
CA LEU A 165 -8.56 -8.49 0.68
C LEU A 165 -9.17 -9.19 1.90
N ASN A 166 -8.44 -10.14 2.48
CA ASN A 166 -8.92 -10.89 3.64
C ASN A 166 -8.36 -10.33 4.95
N HIS A 167 -9.14 -9.48 5.61
CA HIS A 167 -8.80 -8.89 6.92
C HIS A 167 -8.56 -9.96 8.00
N THR A 168 -9.29 -11.08 7.95
CA THR A 168 -9.15 -12.16 8.93
C THR A 168 -7.79 -12.83 8.80
N GLN A 169 -7.36 -13.14 7.57
CA GLN A 169 -6.05 -13.77 7.34
C GLN A 169 -4.89 -12.84 7.69
N LEU A 170 -4.99 -11.54 7.39
CA LEU A 170 -3.98 -10.55 7.82
C LEU A 170 -3.91 -10.46 9.36
N ALA A 171 -5.06 -10.47 10.04
CA ALA A 171 -5.10 -10.51 11.50
C ALA A 171 -4.48 -11.80 12.08
N MET A 172 -4.66 -12.95 11.41
CA MET A 172 -3.99 -14.20 11.81
C MET A 172 -2.47 -14.13 11.67
N LEU A 173 -1.96 -13.38 10.70
CA LEU A 173 -0.53 -13.09 10.53
C LEU A 173 0.00 -12.03 11.51
N GLY A 174 -0.90 -11.33 12.22
CA GLY A 174 -0.55 -10.31 13.20
C GLY A 174 -0.17 -8.95 12.61
N VAL A 175 -0.48 -8.71 11.33
CA VAL A 175 -0.21 -7.43 10.66
C VAL A 175 -1.40 -6.47 10.81
N ASN A 176 -1.14 -5.18 10.64
CA ASN A 176 -2.16 -4.15 10.72
C ASN A 176 -2.74 -3.84 9.34
N VAL A 177 -3.99 -3.37 9.32
CA VAL A 177 -4.63 -2.85 8.10
C VAL A 177 -5.07 -1.41 8.32
N LEU A 178 -4.70 -0.54 7.39
CA LEU A 178 -5.20 0.83 7.26
C LEU A 178 -6.06 0.89 6.02
N ILE A 179 -7.26 1.46 6.13
CA ILE A 179 -8.21 1.54 5.00
C ILE A 179 -8.19 2.98 4.49
N THR A 180 -7.98 3.16 3.19
CA THR A 180 -8.14 4.49 2.57
C THR A 180 -9.63 4.81 2.38
N PRO A 181 -10.04 6.08 2.47
CA PRO A 181 -11.46 6.45 2.32
C PRO A 181 -11.98 6.29 0.89
N THR A 182 -11.08 6.21 -0.09
CA THR A 182 -11.36 6.02 -1.51
C THR A 182 -10.13 5.43 -2.20
N LEU A 183 -10.25 5.09 -3.49
CA LEU A 183 -9.09 4.72 -4.30
C LEU A 183 -8.22 5.95 -4.55
N LEU A 184 -7.03 5.97 -3.95
CA LEU A 184 -6.00 6.99 -4.12
C LEU A 184 -5.07 6.63 -5.28
N THR A 185 -4.58 7.64 -6.00
CA THR A 185 -3.46 7.49 -6.93
C THR A 185 -2.15 7.24 -6.17
N PHE A 186 -1.06 6.87 -6.86
CA PHE A 186 0.23 6.63 -6.19
C PHE A 186 0.72 7.86 -5.41
N ALA A 187 0.71 9.05 -6.03
CA ALA A 187 1.13 10.28 -5.35
C ALA A 187 0.25 10.61 -4.13
N GLN A 188 -1.07 10.41 -4.24
CA GLN A 188 -1.99 10.58 -3.11
C GLN A 188 -1.74 9.55 -2.00
N LEU A 189 -1.43 8.31 -2.36
CA LEU A 189 -1.12 7.24 -1.41
C LEU A 189 0.20 7.51 -0.66
N GLN A 190 1.22 8.01 -1.34
CA GLN A 190 2.48 8.42 -0.70
C GLN A 190 2.26 9.57 0.30
N ASN A 191 1.45 10.57 -0.06
CA ASN A 191 1.05 11.62 0.88
C ASN A 191 0.22 11.06 2.05
N PHE A 192 -0.61 10.03 1.82
CA PHE A 192 -1.33 9.33 2.90
C PHE A 192 -0.37 8.61 3.87
N TYR A 193 0.74 8.04 3.39
CA TYR A 193 1.78 7.47 4.27
C TYR A 193 2.45 8.56 5.11
N ALA A 194 2.86 9.67 4.50
CA ALA A 194 3.46 10.78 5.22
C ALA A 194 2.50 11.38 6.26
N TRP A 195 1.22 11.54 5.90
CA TRP A 195 0.16 11.99 6.82
C TRP A 195 -0.02 11.01 7.99
N THR A 196 -0.07 9.71 7.71
CA THR A 196 -0.21 8.68 8.74
C THR A 196 0.99 8.68 9.69
N ALA A 197 2.20 8.83 9.15
CA ALA A 197 3.42 8.94 9.93
C ALA A 197 3.43 10.21 10.80
N LEU A 198 2.87 11.32 10.31
CA LEU A 198 2.69 12.55 11.09
C LEU A 198 1.75 12.33 12.28
N GLU A 199 0.55 11.79 12.03
CA GLU A 199 -0.46 11.52 13.06
C GLU A 199 0.03 10.56 14.13
N ARG A 200 0.84 9.57 13.73
CA ARG A 200 1.43 8.56 14.63
C ARG A 200 2.78 8.97 15.22
N LYS A 201 3.28 10.17 14.89
CA LYS A 201 4.58 10.70 15.34
C LYS A 201 5.77 9.82 14.96
N TRP A 202 5.68 9.15 13.82
CA TRP A 202 6.79 8.41 13.23
C TRP A 202 7.61 9.34 12.35
N GLU A 203 8.80 9.71 12.80
CA GLU A 203 9.71 10.58 12.06
C GLU A 203 10.22 9.95 10.76
N GLN A 204 10.33 8.62 10.75
CA GLN A 204 10.67 7.85 9.57
C GLN A 204 9.73 6.67 9.44
N TYR A 205 9.57 6.20 8.21
CA TYR A 205 8.81 4.99 7.90
C TYR A 205 9.44 4.28 6.71
N PHE A 206 9.14 3.00 6.57
CA PHE A 206 9.45 2.22 5.38
C PHE A 206 8.20 2.11 4.52
N TRP A 207 8.38 2.06 3.21
CA TRP A 207 7.33 1.62 2.31
C TRP A 207 7.86 0.61 1.31
N SER A 208 6.96 -0.26 0.86
CA SER A 208 7.29 -1.35 -0.06
C SER A 208 6.20 -1.56 -1.10
N HIS A 209 6.63 -2.07 -2.24
CA HIS A 209 5.76 -2.62 -3.28
C HIS A 209 5.05 -3.88 -2.78
N GLN A 210 3.88 -4.19 -3.35
CA GLN A 210 3.14 -5.43 -3.03
C GLN A 210 3.55 -6.62 -3.90
N ASP A 211 4.25 -6.40 -5.01
CA ASP A 211 4.63 -7.39 -6.01
C ASP A 211 6.07 -7.90 -5.86
N ILE A 212 6.56 -7.97 -4.62
CA ILE A 212 7.92 -8.41 -4.32
C ILE A 212 7.96 -9.67 -3.45
N MET A 213 9.13 -10.31 -3.43
CA MET A 213 9.52 -11.27 -2.41
C MET A 213 10.83 -10.86 -1.76
N VAL A 214 10.88 -10.89 -0.44
CA VAL A 214 12.08 -10.49 0.31
C VAL A 214 12.72 -11.65 1.06
N PHE A 215 14.05 -11.68 1.09
CA PHE A 215 14.84 -12.69 1.76
C PHE A 215 16.00 -12.06 2.51
N SER A 216 16.29 -12.59 3.71
CA SER A 216 17.55 -12.31 4.40
C SER A 216 18.71 -12.99 3.68
N LEU A 217 19.93 -12.47 3.85
CA LEU A 217 21.17 -13.07 3.33
C LEU A 217 21.63 -14.21 4.26
N GLU A 218 20.92 -15.35 4.22
CA GLU A 218 21.19 -16.47 5.15
C GLU A 218 22.52 -17.20 4.87
N ASN A 219 23.04 -17.07 3.64
CA ASN A 219 24.29 -17.70 3.20
C ASN A 219 25.50 -16.77 3.30
N ASP A 220 25.30 -15.49 3.60
CA ASP A 220 26.42 -14.58 3.84
C ASP A 220 27.06 -14.93 5.18
N THR A 221 28.35 -15.27 5.10
CA THR A 221 29.11 -15.65 6.28
C THR A 221 29.17 -14.48 7.25
N TYR A 222 28.97 -14.79 8.52
CA TYR A 222 29.34 -13.90 9.62
C TYR A 222 30.72 -13.31 9.34
N PRO A 223 30.96 -12.02 9.55
CA PRO A 223 32.32 -11.57 9.74
C PRO A 223 32.92 -12.45 10.86
N GLU A 224 34.04 -13.14 10.61
CA GLU A 224 34.71 -13.98 11.63
C GLU A 224 34.99 -13.19 12.91
N ASP A 225 35.08 -11.87 12.76
CA ASP A 225 35.41 -10.88 13.79
C ASP A 225 34.16 -10.22 14.41
N ALA A 226 32.96 -10.52 13.92
CA ALA A 226 31.75 -9.98 14.51
C ALA A 226 31.59 -10.59 15.90
N PRO A 227 31.48 -9.78 16.97
CA PRO A 227 31.22 -10.33 18.29
C PRO A 227 29.96 -11.18 18.18
N MET A 228 30.04 -12.45 18.60
CA MET A 228 28.84 -13.24 18.85
C MET A 228 28.09 -12.52 19.96
N VAL A 229 27.22 -11.59 19.58
CA VAL A 229 26.27 -11.00 20.50
C VAL A 229 25.30 -12.13 20.77
N TYR A 230 25.38 -12.69 21.97
CA TYR A 230 24.41 -13.66 22.40
C TYR A 230 23.16 -12.90 22.81
N ASN A 231 21.98 -13.42 22.46
CA ASN A 231 20.74 -12.95 23.08
C ASN A 231 20.84 -13.05 24.63
N ASP A 232 19.90 -12.46 25.37
CA ASP A 232 19.85 -12.47 26.85
C ASP A 232 19.93 -13.86 27.54
N ARG A 233 20.00 -14.95 26.76
CA ARG A 233 20.15 -16.33 27.22
C ARG A 233 21.46 -17.00 26.77
N GLY A 234 22.43 -16.27 26.20
CA GLY A 234 23.80 -16.76 26.03
C GLY A 234 24.03 -17.82 24.93
N ASN A 235 23.02 -18.21 24.14
CA ASN A 235 23.07 -19.47 23.39
C ASN A 235 22.84 -19.39 21.87
N SER A 236 22.79 -18.21 21.24
CA SER A 236 22.72 -18.13 19.76
C SER A 236 23.40 -16.87 19.22
N PRO A 237 24.11 -16.98 18.08
CA PRO A 237 24.64 -15.83 17.35
C PRO A 237 23.55 -14.79 17.04
N VAL A 238 23.85 -13.49 17.11
CA VAL A 238 22.98 -12.44 16.53
C VAL A 238 23.02 -12.56 15.02
N THR A 239 21.92 -13.04 14.48
CA THR A 239 21.68 -13.16 13.05
C THR A 239 21.21 -11.83 12.50
N TYR A 240 21.87 -11.31 11.47
CA TYR A 240 21.45 -10.08 10.80
C TYR A 240 20.39 -10.40 9.74
N SER A 241 19.14 -10.46 10.17
CA SER A 241 18.00 -10.53 9.27
C SER A 241 17.95 -9.28 8.36
N LEU A 242 17.15 -9.35 7.28
CA LEU A 242 16.85 -8.17 6.46
C LEU A 242 16.35 -7.01 7.34
N TYR A 243 15.51 -7.32 8.34
CA TYR A 243 15.01 -6.35 9.29
C TYR A 243 16.12 -5.71 10.14
N ASP A 244 17.04 -6.51 10.69
CA ASP A 244 18.15 -5.97 11.50
C ASP A 244 19.06 -5.05 10.68
N ARG A 245 19.29 -5.39 9.41
CA ARG A 245 20.07 -4.55 8.49
C ARG A 245 19.34 -3.25 8.15
N ALA A 246 18.02 -3.30 7.93
CA ALA A 246 17.20 -2.10 7.74
C ALA A 246 17.25 -1.16 8.95
N VAL A 247 17.16 -1.72 10.17
CA VAL A 247 17.30 -0.97 11.42
C VAL A 247 18.69 -0.36 11.56
N GLY A 248 19.74 -1.10 11.21
CA GLY A 248 21.12 -0.60 11.22
C GLY A 248 21.30 0.63 10.31
N VAL A 249 20.70 0.62 9.12
CA VAL A 249 20.70 1.78 8.22
C VAL A 249 19.92 2.95 8.81
N LEU A 250 18.75 2.71 9.39
CA LEU A 250 17.98 3.76 10.08
C LEU A 250 18.79 4.40 11.23
N GLN A 251 19.46 3.59 12.05
CA GLN A 251 20.30 4.07 13.14
C GLN A 251 21.48 4.90 12.63
N PHE A 252 22.15 4.46 11.57
CA PHE A 252 23.21 5.21 10.93
C PHE A 252 22.71 6.58 10.44
N LEU A 253 21.58 6.61 9.75
CA LEU A 253 20.99 7.84 9.19
C LEU A 253 20.40 8.78 10.25
N ARG A 254 20.14 8.29 11.47
CA ARG A 254 19.79 9.12 12.64
C ARG A 254 21.01 9.65 13.39
N SER A 255 22.22 9.19 13.06
CA SER A 255 23.43 9.61 13.76
C SER A 255 23.78 11.08 13.45
N PRO A 256 24.42 11.82 14.38
CA PRO A 256 24.77 13.23 14.16
C PRO A 256 25.71 13.49 12.97
N GLY A 257 26.40 12.47 12.48
CA GLY A 257 27.30 12.54 11.31
C GLY A 257 26.63 12.21 9.99
N ALA A 258 25.36 11.80 10.00
CA ALA A 258 24.62 11.49 8.78
C ALA A 258 24.40 12.75 7.92
N PRO A 259 24.39 12.62 6.59
CA PRO A 259 24.01 13.73 5.73
C PRO A 259 22.54 14.13 5.97
N LYS A 260 22.18 15.37 5.64
CA LYS A 260 20.77 15.76 5.49
C LYS A 260 20.14 14.85 4.43
N TRP A 261 19.25 13.94 4.81
CA TRP A 261 18.78 12.85 3.93
C TRP A 261 17.25 12.80 3.82
N ALA A 262 16.75 12.29 2.70
CA ALA A 262 15.32 12.14 2.44
C ALA A 262 14.88 10.69 2.27
N ASN A 263 15.47 9.97 1.31
CA ASN A 263 15.14 8.59 0.99
C ASN A 263 16.40 7.73 1.07
N HIS A 264 16.25 6.49 1.49
CA HIS A 264 17.28 5.46 1.36
C HIS A 264 16.66 4.19 0.77
N PHE A 265 17.15 3.82 -0.41
CA PHE A 265 16.67 2.71 -1.21
C PHE A 265 17.39 1.40 -0.84
N PHE A 266 16.70 0.28 -0.93
CA PHE A 266 17.28 -1.04 -0.61
C PHE A 266 17.34 -1.99 -1.81
N ALA A 267 16.56 -1.73 -2.84
CA ALA A 267 16.62 -2.36 -4.15
C ALA A 267 15.75 -1.50 -5.08
N TYR A 268 16.31 -0.44 -5.64
CA TYR A 268 15.50 0.63 -6.25
C TYR A 268 14.38 1.08 -5.30
N ASP A 269 13.20 1.46 -5.80
CA ASP A 269 12.06 1.89 -4.98
C ASP A 269 11.24 0.74 -4.35
N HIS A 270 11.62 -0.52 -4.56
CA HIS A 270 10.87 -1.70 -4.10
C HIS A 270 10.71 -1.75 -2.58
N LEU A 271 11.74 -1.35 -1.84
CA LEU A 271 11.72 -1.09 -0.40
C LEU A 271 12.53 0.16 -0.14
N THR A 272 11.92 1.14 0.52
CA THR A 272 12.53 2.45 0.76
C THR A 272 12.32 2.88 2.20
N LEU A 273 13.37 3.36 2.85
CA LEU A 273 13.30 4.12 4.10
C LEU A 273 13.13 5.60 3.78
N VAL A 274 12.14 6.22 4.42
CA VAL A 274 11.72 7.60 4.15
C VAL A 274 11.84 8.45 5.41
N ASN A 275 12.48 9.61 5.27
CA ASN A 275 12.43 10.70 6.24
C ASN A 275 11.18 11.55 5.98
N ARG A 276 10.17 11.42 6.84
CA ARG A 276 8.89 12.13 6.70
C ARG A 276 9.10 13.64 6.58
N ASP A 277 9.96 14.20 7.41
CA ASP A 277 10.12 15.65 7.50
C ASP A 277 10.79 16.23 6.24
N ALA A 278 11.66 15.45 5.59
CA ALA A 278 12.22 15.83 4.31
C ALA A 278 11.15 15.92 3.20
N LEU A 279 10.20 14.96 3.18
CA LEU A 279 9.09 15.02 2.24
C LEU A 279 8.22 16.26 2.47
N LEU A 280 7.93 16.57 3.74
CA LEU A 280 7.10 17.72 4.12
C LEU A 280 7.79 19.06 3.79
N ASP A 281 9.12 19.14 3.93
CA ASP A 281 9.91 20.33 3.64
C ASP A 281 9.79 20.78 2.17
N VAL A 282 9.61 19.83 1.24
CA VAL A 282 9.42 20.13 -0.19
C VAL A 282 7.96 20.14 -0.64
N GLY A 283 7.01 20.06 0.29
CA GLY A 283 5.56 20.13 0.02
C GLY A 283 4.90 18.79 -0.32
N GLY A 284 5.56 17.65 -0.07
CA GLY A 284 5.04 16.32 -0.35
C GLY A 284 5.02 15.97 -1.84
N TRP A 285 4.33 14.88 -2.18
CA TRP A 285 4.16 14.41 -3.55
C TRP A 285 3.13 15.26 -4.30
N ASP A 286 3.41 15.62 -5.55
CA ASP A 286 2.49 16.41 -6.37
C ASP A 286 1.32 15.53 -6.85
N THR A 287 0.13 15.76 -6.31
CA THR A 287 -1.04 14.93 -6.60
C THR A 287 -1.60 15.14 -8.02
N HIS A 288 -1.15 16.16 -8.76
CA HIS A 288 -1.48 16.30 -10.19
C HIS A 288 -0.65 15.37 -11.08
N ILE A 289 0.42 14.77 -10.56
CA ILE A 289 1.21 13.72 -11.22
C ILE A 289 0.87 12.39 -10.54
N PRO A 290 -0.23 11.71 -10.93
CA PRO A 290 -0.85 10.65 -10.12
C PRO A 290 -0.07 9.34 -10.03
N PHE A 291 0.68 8.95 -11.07
CA PHE A 291 1.43 7.68 -11.14
C PHE A 291 2.83 7.90 -11.69
N TYR A 292 3.16 7.45 -12.90
CA TYR A 292 4.52 7.54 -13.41
C TYR A 292 4.96 9.00 -13.59
N ALA A 293 6.26 9.24 -13.47
CA ALA A 293 6.96 10.54 -13.41
C ALA A 293 6.83 11.30 -12.08
N THR A 294 5.99 10.85 -11.15
CA THR A 294 5.82 11.52 -9.84
C THR A 294 7.03 11.32 -8.92
N ASP A 295 7.70 10.18 -9.05
CA ASP A 295 8.98 9.85 -8.42
C ASP A 295 10.10 10.75 -8.95
N CYS A 296 10.16 10.91 -10.27
CA CYS A 296 11.09 11.83 -10.90
C CYS A 296 10.90 13.26 -10.38
N ASP A 297 9.65 13.75 -10.29
CA ASP A 297 9.33 15.06 -9.70
C ASP A 297 9.71 15.18 -8.22
N MET A 298 9.40 14.16 -7.42
CA MET A 298 9.62 14.23 -5.98
C MET A 298 11.11 14.15 -5.63
N TYR A 299 11.84 13.22 -6.23
CA TYR A 299 13.24 12.96 -5.90
C TYR A 299 14.16 14.11 -6.34
N VAL A 300 13.87 14.77 -7.46
CA VAL A 300 14.63 15.96 -7.89
C VAL A 300 14.33 17.17 -7.01
N ARG A 301 13.08 17.36 -6.56
CA ARG A 301 12.75 18.42 -5.58
C ARG A 301 13.49 18.24 -4.26
N LEU A 302 13.58 17.02 -3.75
CA LEU A 302 14.39 16.69 -2.57
C LEU A 302 15.88 16.99 -2.81
N MET A 303 16.40 16.62 -3.98
CA MET A 303 17.79 16.92 -4.37
C MET A 303 18.06 18.42 -4.39
N TRP A 304 17.21 19.22 -5.03
CA TRP A 304 17.35 20.69 -5.07
C TRP A 304 17.25 21.33 -3.68
N ALA A 305 16.47 20.75 -2.77
CA ALA A 305 16.41 21.16 -1.36
C ALA A 305 17.62 20.69 -0.51
N GLY A 306 18.60 20.05 -1.15
CA GLY A 306 19.86 19.62 -0.54
C GLY A 306 19.75 18.34 0.27
N TYR A 307 18.71 17.52 0.05
CA TYR A 307 18.60 16.21 0.69
C TYR A 307 19.35 15.16 -0.12
N TRP A 308 20.23 14.45 0.58
CA TRP A 308 20.87 13.24 0.08
C TRP A 308 19.86 12.09 -0.02
N GLN A 309 20.05 11.27 -1.06
CA GLN A 309 19.31 10.05 -1.30
C GLN A 309 20.33 8.98 -1.67
N GLY A 310 20.27 7.82 -1.04
CA GLY A 310 21.25 6.75 -1.26
C GLY A 310 20.62 5.38 -1.37
N GLU A 311 21.47 4.38 -1.56
CA GLU A 311 21.06 3.00 -1.75
C GLU A 311 22.02 2.06 -1.02
N THR A 312 21.50 0.97 -0.46
CA THR A 312 22.32 -0.10 0.11
C THR A 312 21.58 -1.43 0.05
N GLU A 313 22.25 -2.50 -0.37
CA GLU A 313 21.67 -3.83 -0.30
C GLU A 313 21.64 -4.33 1.16
N ILE A 314 20.45 -4.70 1.64
CA ILE A 314 20.24 -5.26 3.00
C ILE A 314 19.73 -6.70 2.98
N GLY A 315 19.52 -7.25 1.80
CA GLY A 315 18.77 -8.48 1.59
C GLY A 315 18.57 -8.72 0.10
N ILE A 316 17.94 -9.84 -0.23
CA ILE A 316 17.53 -10.13 -1.60
C ILE A 316 16.06 -9.73 -1.73
N ILE A 317 15.81 -8.69 -2.51
CA ILE A 317 14.47 -8.13 -2.76
C ILE A 317 14.18 -8.33 -4.23
N LEU A 318 13.28 -9.27 -4.53
CA LEU A 318 12.99 -9.72 -5.89
C LEU A 318 11.66 -9.16 -6.36
N ASP A 319 11.66 -8.59 -7.55
CA ASP A 319 10.46 -8.05 -8.17
C ASP A 319 9.76 -9.12 -9.01
N VAL A 320 8.63 -9.65 -8.52
CA VAL A 320 8.03 -10.87 -9.09
C VAL A 320 6.66 -10.58 -9.71
N ALA A 321 6.26 -11.38 -10.71
CA ALA A 321 4.96 -11.23 -11.39
C ALA A 321 4.06 -12.47 -11.26
N THR A 322 4.44 -13.41 -10.39
CA THR A 322 3.70 -14.65 -10.15
C THR A 322 3.71 -14.98 -8.67
N VAL A 323 2.87 -15.94 -8.30
CA VAL A 323 2.62 -16.34 -6.92
C VAL A 323 2.98 -17.81 -6.74
N MET A 324 3.63 -18.13 -5.63
CA MET A 324 3.90 -19.51 -5.24
C MET A 324 2.60 -20.30 -5.10
N GLU A 325 2.64 -21.59 -5.45
CA GLU A 325 1.48 -22.48 -5.34
C GLU A 325 1.00 -22.65 -3.89
N ASP A 326 1.93 -22.60 -2.91
CA ASP A 326 1.62 -22.62 -1.48
C ASP A 326 2.64 -21.78 -0.68
N LEU A 327 2.14 -20.72 -0.02
CA LEU A 327 2.96 -19.81 0.79
C LEU A 327 3.48 -20.44 2.09
N GLY A 328 3.04 -21.63 2.47
CA GLY A 328 3.66 -22.43 3.52
C GLY A 328 5.15 -22.71 3.26
N ALA A 329 5.58 -22.72 2.00
CA ALA A 329 6.98 -22.89 1.62
C ALA A 329 7.87 -21.76 2.18
N VAL A 330 7.36 -20.52 2.20
CA VAL A 330 8.08 -19.33 2.71
C VAL A 330 8.42 -19.49 4.20
N PHE A 331 7.55 -20.16 4.96
CA PHE A 331 7.75 -20.47 6.37
C PHE A 331 8.43 -21.83 6.63
N ARG A 332 8.84 -22.55 5.57
CA ARG A 332 9.45 -23.89 5.64
C ARG A 332 8.55 -24.90 6.36
N VAL A 333 7.25 -24.82 6.13
CA VAL A 333 6.28 -25.78 6.66
C VAL A 333 6.64 -27.19 6.14
N PRO A 334 6.75 -28.21 7.00
CA PRO A 334 7.04 -29.58 6.58
C PRO A 334 6.08 -30.08 5.50
N GLY A 335 6.61 -30.73 4.46
CA GLY A 335 5.84 -31.24 3.33
C GLY A 335 5.42 -30.19 2.30
N VAL A 336 5.62 -28.89 2.56
CA VAL A 336 5.34 -27.81 1.62
C VAL A 336 6.64 -27.37 0.93
N LYS A 337 6.63 -27.33 -0.40
CA LYS A 337 7.79 -26.94 -1.22
C LYS A 337 7.40 -25.83 -2.19
N ALA A 338 8.36 -24.96 -2.47
CA ALA A 338 8.22 -23.85 -3.38
C ALA A 338 8.08 -24.35 -4.82
N SER A 339 7.09 -23.79 -5.51
CA SER A 339 6.83 -23.95 -6.94
C SER A 339 5.88 -22.84 -7.36
N PHE A 340 5.84 -22.55 -8.66
CA PHE A 340 4.86 -21.62 -9.23
C PHE A 340 4.36 -22.14 -10.58
N LYS A 341 3.17 -21.69 -10.97
CA LYS A 341 2.56 -22.08 -12.24
C LYS A 341 3.38 -21.50 -13.40
N GLY A 342 3.74 -22.36 -14.36
CA GLY A 342 4.54 -21.96 -15.52
C GLY A 342 6.06 -22.01 -15.27
N ASP A 343 6.52 -22.55 -14.14
CA ASP A 343 7.95 -22.74 -13.89
C ASP A 343 8.58 -23.64 -14.97
N PRO A 344 9.55 -23.14 -15.76
CA PRO A 344 10.21 -23.93 -16.81
C PRO A 344 10.95 -25.17 -16.27
N LYS A 345 11.33 -25.17 -14.98
CA LYS A 345 12.02 -26.30 -14.33
C LYS A 345 11.11 -27.11 -13.40
N GLY A 346 9.83 -26.74 -13.29
CA GLY A 346 8.94 -27.26 -12.24
C GLY A 346 8.63 -28.76 -12.32
N LYS A 347 8.71 -29.38 -13.51
CA LYS A 347 8.43 -30.82 -13.67
C LYS A 347 9.59 -31.70 -13.18
N GLU A 348 10.82 -31.34 -13.53
CA GLU A 348 12.02 -32.12 -13.16
C GLU A 348 12.31 -32.05 -11.65
N GLU A 349 12.02 -30.91 -11.02
CA GLU A 349 12.20 -30.77 -9.56
C GLU A 349 11.07 -31.44 -8.76
N LYS A 350 9.82 -31.47 -9.25
CA LYS A 350 8.70 -32.17 -8.58
C LYS A 350 8.95 -33.68 -8.47
N GLU A 351 9.61 -34.29 -9.45
CA GLU A 351 9.90 -35.75 -9.46
C GLU A 351 11.06 -36.16 -8.54
N ARG A 352 11.94 -35.24 -8.14
CA ARG A 352 13.09 -35.52 -7.24
C ARG A 352 12.77 -35.32 -5.75
N ARG A 353 11.57 -34.85 -5.39
CA ARG A 353 11.20 -34.45 -4.03
C ARG A 353 10.28 -35.49 -3.37
N LEU A 354 10.85 -36.44 -2.63
CA LEU A 354 10.08 -37.28 -1.69
C LEU A 354 10.85 -37.45 -0.38
N GLY A 355 10.61 -36.51 0.53
CA GLY A 355 10.78 -36.64 1.97
C GLY A 355 9.69 -35.79 2.61
N GLU A 356 8.58 -36.41 3.03
CA GLU A 356 7.39 -35.73 3.56
C GLU A 356 7.65 -35.01 4.90
N ASP A 357 8.73 -35.41 5.58
CA ASP A 357 9.08 -34.94 6.93
C ASP A 357 9.88 -33.62 6.95
N GLU A 358 10.38 -33.13 5.81
CA GLU A 358 11.24 -31.95 5.74
C GLU A 358 10.54 -30.72 5.16
N GLY A 359 10.78 -29.55 5.76
CA GLY A 359 10.35 -28.25 5.23
C GLY A 359 11.17 -27.80 4.03
N GLU A 360 10.79 -26.68 3.43
CA GLU A 360 11.55 -26.07 2.34
C GLU A 360 12.96 -25.61 2.78
N THR A 361 13.95 -25.70 1.88
CA THR A 361 15.32 -25.20 2.07
C THR A 361 15.44 -23.76 1.56
N TYR A 362 16.34 -22.97 2.17
CA TYR A 362 16.56 -21.58 1.77
C TYR A 362 17.04 -21.48 0.31
N GLU A 363 17.99 -22.31 -0.08
CA GLU A 363 18.60 -22.32 -1.42
C GLU A 363 17.55 -22.58 -2.50
N HIS A 364 16.72 -23.58 -2.26
CA HIS A 364 15.68 -23.95 -3.22
C HIS A 364 14.57 -22.90 -3.29
N LEU A 365 14.11 -22.38 -2.14
CA LEU A 365 13.13 -21.30 -2.09
C LEU A 365 13.62 -20.06 -2.86
N LEU A 366 14.86 -19.64 -2.62
CA LEU A 366 15.48 -18.51 -3.30
C LEU A 366 15.65 -18.77 -4.80
N ALA A 367 16.05 -19.98 -5.19
CA ALA A 367 16.18 -20.35 -6.60
C ALA A 367 14.83 -20.32 -7.34
N VAL A 368 13.73 -20.74 -6.69
CA VAL A 368 12.38 -20.63 -7.25
C VAL A 368 11.99 -19.15 -7.38
N ALA A 369 12.20 -18.35 -6.34
CA ALA A 369 11.86 -16.92 -6.36
C ALA A 369 12.64 -16.13 -7.43
N LYS A 370 13.92 -16.44 -7.64
CA LYS A 370 14.71 -15.85 -8.75
C LYS A 370 14.11 -16.20 -10.12
N ARG A 371 13.64 -17.44 -10.33
CA ARG A 371 12.92 -17.80 -11.56
C ARG A 371 11.58 -17.07 -11.70
N MET A 372 10.92 -16.75 -10.59
CA MET A 372 9.69 -15.94 -10.59
C MET A 372 9.96 -14.49 -11.01
N GLU A 373 11.10 -13.92 -10.61
CA GLU A 373 11.58 -12.61 -11.07
C GLU A 373 12.00 -12.67 -12.54
N GLU A 374 12.79 -13.66 -12.96
CA GLU A 374 13.16 -13.84 -14.37
C GLU A 374 11.90 -13.87 -15.24
N ALA A 375 10.87 -14.65 -14.86
CA ALA A 375 9.60 -14.72 -15.58
C ALA A 375 8.87 -13.38 -15.72
N LYS A 376 9.13 -12.39 -14.86
CA LYS A 376 8.61 -11.02 -14.99
C LYS A 376 9.24 -10.27 -16.16
N TYR A 377 10.51 -10.56 -16.46
CA TYR A 377 11.35 -9.80 -17.39
C TYR A 377 11.70 -10.54 -18.69
N VAL A 378 11.30 -11.81 -18.86
CA VAL A 378 11.67 -12.68 -20.01
C VAL A 378 11.47 -12.04 -21.39
N ASP A 379 10.43 -11.24 -21.60
CA ASP A 379 10.08 -10.74 -22.94
C ASP A 379 10.56 -9.31 -23.23
N GLY A 380 11.30 -8.65 -22.32
CA GLY A 380 11.87 -7.30 -22.52
C GLY A 380 10.86 -6.15 -22.74
N ASP A 381 9.63 -6.48 -23.08
CA ASP A 381 8.50 -5.58 -23.26
C ASP A 381 7.76 -5.40 -21.94
N ASN A 382 7.44 -4.13 -21.62
CA ASN A 382 6.58 -3.72 -20.49
C ASN A 382 5.22 -4.45 -20.44
N ALA A 383 4.84 -5.19 -21.50
CA ALA A 383 3.61 -5.96 -21.61
C ALA A 383 3.51 -7.14 -20.62
N TRP A 384 4.62 -7.66 -20.09
CA TRP A 384 4.60 -8.75 -19.08
C TRP A 384 4.89 -8.30 -17.65
N ARG A 385 5.65 -7.21 -17.47
CA ARG A 385 6.04 -6.64 -16.16
C ARG A 385 4.86 -6.50 -15.21
N ASN A 386 3.72 -6.00 -15.70
CA ASN A 386 2.55 -5.71 -14.88
C ASN A 386 1.38 -6.70 -15.05
N ARG A 387 1.56 -7.86 -15.70
CA ARG A 387 0.43 -8.80 -15.91
C ARG A 387 -0.13 -9.40 -14.63
N TRP A 388 0.66 -9.45 -13.56
CA TRP A 388 0.18 -9.86 -12.24
C TRP A 388 -1.05 -9.06 -11.82
N GLN A 389 -1.20 -7.83 -12.29
CA GLN A 389 -2.32 -6.95 -12.00
C GLN A 389 -3.67 -7.41 -12.57
N LEU A 390 -3.65 -8.37 -13.50
CA LEU A 390 -4.83 -8.91 -14.19
C LEU A 390 -5.11 -10.38 -13.81
N SER A 391 -4.50 -10.88 -12.74
CA SER A 391 -4.61 -12.30 -12.33
C SER A 391 -6.00 -12.67 -11.79
N GLN A 392 -6.68 -11.73 -11.12
CA GLN A 392 -8.05 -11.85 -10.63
C GLN A 392 -8.98 -11.07 -11.56
N THR A 393 -9.97 -11.73 -12.15
CA THR A 393 -10.85 -11.15 -13.19
C THR A 393 -12.35 -11.29 -12.91
N GLY A 394 -12.71 -11.90 -11.77
CA GLY A 394 -14.09 -12.19 -11.37
C GLY A 394 -14.75 -11.06 -10.59
N GLY A 395 -15.73 -11.43 -9.75
CA GLY A 395 -16.46 -10.50 -8.88
C GLY A 395 -17.68 -9.83 -9.52
N GLN A 396 -18.09 -10.21 -10.73
CA GLN A 396 -19.29 -9.67 -11.38
C GLN A 396 -20.52 -9.87 -10.50
N GLY A 397 -21.24 -8.78 -10.21
CA GLY A 397 -22.42 -8.78 -9.33
C GLY A 397 -22.12 -8.52 -7.85
N GLU A 398 -20.84 -8.47 -7.45
CA GLU A 398 -20.44 -8.07 -6.10
C GLU A 398 -20.46 -6.53 -5.94
N PRO A 399 -20.54 -6.00 -4.70
CA PRO A 399 -20.42 -4.57 -4.44
C PRO A 399 -19.09 -4.00 -4.97
N PHE A 400 -19.14 -2.81 -5.57
CA PHE A 400 -17.97 -2.13 -6.14
C PHE A 400 -17.23 -2.93 -7.23
N ALA A 401 -17.85 -3.97 -7.79
CA ALA A 401 -17.31 -4.69 -8.93
C ALA A 401 -17.06 -3.72 -10.10
N ARG A 402 -15.84 -3.75 -10.63
CA ARG A 402 -15.45 -2.99 -11.82
C ARG A 402 -14.99 -3.98 -12.89
N ASP A 403 -15.20 -3.58 -14.12
CA ASP A 403 -14.58 -4.25 -15.26
C ASP A 403 -13.04 -4.21 -15.10
N TYR A 404 -12.39 -5.36 -14.94
CA TYR A 404 -10.96 -5.39 -14.61
C TYR A 404 -10.07 -4.81 -15.74
N GLU A 405 -10.44 -5.03 -17.01
CA GLU A 405 -9.76 -4.41 -18.16
C GLU A 405 -10.07 -2.93 -18.28
N GLY A 406 -11.32 -2.53 -18.02
CA GLY A 406 -11.72 -1.12 -17.97
C GLY A 406 -11.00 -0.37 -16.86
N PHE A 407 -10.80 -1.00 -15.71
CA PHE A 407 -9.99 -0.47 -14.61
C PHE A 407 -8.53 -0.29 -15.02
N GLU A 408 -7.93 -1.32 -15.63
CA GLU A 408 -6.57 -1.25 -16.19
C GLU A 408 -6.43 -0.15 -17.24
N THR A 409 -7.41 -0.03 -18.15
CA THR A 409 -7.44 1.02 -19.16
C THR A 409 -7.48 2.40 -18.51
N GLY A 410 -8.34 2.59 -17.50
CA GLY A 410 -8.41 3.84 -16.75
C GLY A 410 -7.10 4.15 -16.02
N LEU A 411 -6.45 3.15 -15.42
CA LEU A 411 -5.15 3.32 -14.77
C LEU A 411 -4.08 3.79 -15.75
N ARG A 412 -4.02 3.20 -16.95
CA ARG A 412 -3.11 3.64 -18.03
C ARG A 412 -3.36 5.08 -18.44
N MET A 413 -4.62 5.49 -18.58
CA MET A 413 -4.96 6.89 -18.86
C MET A 413 -4.46 7.85 -17.76
N PHE A 414 -4.53 7.45 -16.48
CA PHE A 414 -3.96 8.25 -15.38
C PHE A 414 -2.43 8.27 -15.40
N ILE A 415 -1.78 7.16 -15.78
CA ILE A 415 -0.32 7.11 -15.98
C ILE A 415 0.10 8.10 -17.08
N ASP A 416 -0.57 8.06 -18.22
CA ASP A 416 -0.31 8.97 -19.34
C ASP A 416 -0.59 10.43 -18.94
N THR A 417 -1.66 10.67 -18.18
CA THR A 417 -1.96 11.99 -17.63
C THR A 417 -0.84 12.49 -16.72
N GLY A 418 -0.28 11.64 -15.86
CA GLY A 418 0.84 12.02 -14.99
C GLY A 418 2.09 12.42 -15.75
N ARG A 419 2.48 11.62 -16.75
CA ARG A 419 3.58 11.96 -17.65
C ARG A 419 3.35 13.29 -18.38
N ALA A 420 2.14 13.51 -18.88
CA ALA A 420 1.78 14.78 -19.53
C ALA A 420 1.88 15.96 -18.56
N VAL A 421 1.34 15.86 -17.35
CA VAL A 421 1.43 16.92 -16.33
C VAL A 421 2.88 17.20 -15.96
N PHE A 422 3.69 16.15 -15.75
CA PHE A 422 5.13 16.30 -15.51
C PHE A 422 5.80 17.06 -16.66
N ALA A 423 5.53 16.66 -17.91
CA ALA A 423 6.15 17.27 -19.07
C ALA A 423 5.79 18.75 -19.22
N GLU A 424 4.53 19.13 -18.98
CA GLU A 424 4.11 20.53 -18.98
C GLU A 424 4.69 21.30 -17.79
N LYS A 425 4.80 20.67 -16.61
CA LYS A 425 5.38 21.28 -15.41
C LYS A 425 6.85 21.64 -15.62
N TRP A 426 7.62 20.78 -16.29
CA TRP A 426 9.06 20.97 -16.44
C TRP A 426 9.48 21.43 -17.83
N GLY A 427 8.55 21.57 -18.78
CA GLY A 427 8.88 21.89 -20.17
C GLY A 427 9.73 20.81 -20.86
N HIS A 428 9.79 19.59 -20.31
CA HIS A 428 10.64 18.51 -20.80
C HIS A 428 10.02 17.12 -20.56
N ARG A 429 10.22 16.20 -21.50
CA ARG A 429 9.78 14.80 -21.40
C ARG A 429 10.92 13.93 -20.88
N GLY A 430 10.79 13.43 -19.67
CA GLY A 430 11.72 12.46 -19.09
C GLY A 430 12.29 12.88 -17.74
N CYS A 431 12.92 11.93 -17.05
CA CYS A 431 13.35 12.09 -15.66
C CYS A 431 14.72 12.75 -15.49
N ASP A 432 15.40 13.10 -16.58
CA ASP A 432 16.74 13.67 -16.61
C ASP A 432 16.76 15.21 -16.56
N ILE A 433 15.69 15.85 -16.08
CA ILE A 433 15.55 17.31 -15.95
C ILE A 433 16.72 18.00 -15.22
N VAL A 434 17.38 17.30 -14.29
CA VAL A 434 18.58 17.80 -13.61
C VAL A 434 19.77 17.91 -14.57
N LYS A 435 19.95 16.94 -15.48
CA LYS A 435 20.99 16.99 -16.51
C LYS A 435 20.73 18.10 -17.53
N MET A 436 19.46 18.45 -17.72
CA MET A 436 19.03 19.57 -18.56
C MET A 436 19.24 20.95 -17.89
N GLY A 437 19.74 20.99 -16.66
CA GLY A 437 20.06 22.23 -15.95
C GLY A 437 18.87 22.91 -15.29
N MET A 438 17.71 22.23 -15.23
CA MET A 438 16.50 22.74 -14.58
C MET A 438 16.66 22.79 -13.05
N LYS A 439 15.91 23.71 -12.44
CA LYS A 439 15.87 23.95 -11.00
C LYS A 439 14.45 23.95 -10.47
N ALA A 440 14.31 23.91 -9.14
CA ALA A 440 13.00 23.90 -8.48
C ALA A 440 12.13 25.11 -8.88
N GLU A 441 12.75 26.27 -9.09
CA GLU A 441 12.06 27.51 -9.45
C GLU A 441 11.46 27.48 -10.86
N ASP A 442 11.94 26.61 -11.74
CA ASP A 442 11.54 26.55 -13.15
C ASP A 442 10.19 25.86 -13.36
N ALA A 443 9.61 25.27 -12.31
CA ALA A 443 8.32 24.60 -12.36
C ALA A 443 7.24 25.52 -12.94
N TRP A 444 6.59 25.07 -14.03
CA TRP A 444 5.57 25.77 -14.80
C TRP A 444 6.03 27.05 -15.51
N GLN A 445 7.34 27.28 -15.63
CA GLN A 445 7.89 28.49 -16.26
C GLN A 445 8.59 28.23 -17.59
N LEU A 446 8.99 26.98 -17.86
CA LEU A 446 9.72 26.63 -19.08
C LEU A 446 8.77 26.38 -20.25
N GLU A 447 9.20 26.83 -21.43
CA GLU A 447 8.58 26.40 -22.67
C GLU A 447 8.94 24.93 -22.95
N ARG A 448 8.09 24.26 -23.73
CA ARG A 448 8.31 22.87 -24.14
C ARG A 448 9.55 22.78 -25.01
N ASP A 449 10.39 21.80 -24.72
CA ASP A 449 11.52 21.42 -25.59
C ASP A 449 11.14 20.43 -26.69
N TRP A 450 9.84 20.13 -26.82
CA TRP A 450 9.27 19.29 -27.88
C TRP A 450 8.09 19.97 -28.57
N ASP A 451 7.86 19.59 -29.82
CA ASP A 451 6.71 20.00 -30.63
C ASP A 451 5.61 18.93 -30.61
N PRO A 452 4.41 19.21 -30.06
CA PRO A 452 3.31 18.26 -30.01
C PRO A 452 2.79 17.79 -31.37
N GLU A 453 2.94 18.60 -32.43
CA GLU A 453 2.43 18.26 -33.75
C GLU A 453 3.33 17.24 -34.47
N THR A 454 4.63 17.33 -34.25
CA THR A 454 5.63 16.51 -34.96
C THR A 454 6.25 15.42 -34.11
N GLN A 455 6.32 15.61 -32.78
CA GLN A 455 7.01 14.70 -31.85
C GLN A 455 6.07 14.02 -30.84
N GLY A 456 4.76 14.27 -30.93
CA GLY A 456 3.76 13.63 -30.09
C GLY A 456 3.46 14.35 -28.78
N LEU A 457 2.53 13.79 -28.01
CA LEU A 457 2.05 14.40 -26.77
C LEU A 457 3.06 14.27 -25.63
N GLY A 458 2.91 15.07 -24.57
CA GLY A 458 3.83 15.08 -23.43
C GLY A 458 3.98 13.74 -22.71
N HIS A 459 3.09 12.77 -22.91
CA HIS A 459 3.22 11.42 -22.33
C HIS A 459 3.94 10.42 -23.24
N GLU A 460 4.15 10.79 -24.51
CA GLU A 460 4.81 10.00 -25.55
C GLU A 460 6.30 10.40 -25.53
N GLY A 461 7.14 9.64 -24.85
CA GLY A 461 8.57 9.89 -24.72
C GLY A 461 9.32 8.62 -24.33
N ASP A 462 10.58 8.50 -24.73
CA ASP A 462 11.36 7.26 -24.59
C ASP A 462 12.08 7.14 -23.23
N GLU A 463 12.19 8.24 -22.46
CA GLU A 463 13.02 8.33 -21.24
C GLU A 463 12.19 8.58 -19.95
N TRP A 464 11.12 7.79 -19.77
CA TRP A 464 10.30 7.78 -18.54
C TRP A 464 10.77 6.79 -17.49
#